data_AF-A0AAD6BZQ9-F1
#
_entry.id   AF-A0AAD6BZQ9-F1
#
_cell.length_a   1.000
_cell.length_b   1.000
_cell.length_c   1.000
_cell.angle_alpha   90.00
_cell.angle_beta   90.00
_cell.angle_gamma   90.00
#
_symmetry.space_group_name_H-M   'P 1'
#
loop_
_entity.id
_entity.type
_entity.pdbx_description
1 polymer ?
#
loop_
_entity_poly.entity_id
_entity_poly.type
_entity_poly.pdbx_seq_one_letter_code
_entity_poly.pdbx_strand_id
1 'polypeptide(L)'
;MRLFLYLLPFCLAAIAVPVPVNSADENDDQNCDEWDGDMIENKDGPTADGSPGIGIEFESPMFYFSSPSCPEATVNNAKKKILAGRKQKVDKGRVPLWMLTADTGAGERVLQAEYIIDGQQIKLGSGQAETVTKEIVKDFTDWQPWQKRTGKDRVKIEVEDTPCDFYIDAPTPKDDAKNVFWQPQITAPLPLEALYVLMKDRATYTLVPTNNDYYNIIGDSPRSPLGTQALVNKNYFKKKPNGIDPTSLTDDTLAFLSLILTYAKTIAKNPLKQDESVKLRSVFMPRTDFHTLYTEVKSQLPGDLWNIINTISCYTPMNPKDKNPATLDLDKLYLDSKLCKVEDQNGKKTFVPGTTLGNAKFGSTTIKDWIENLDKEDLLTNFDKTIDGSVGGLGSKMEKVLGASRDVPLFEFRDLNWQATPDMANFVKDADAKLKELHQKYQQAPSKGN
;
A
#
# COMPACT_ATOMS: atom_id res chain seq x y z
N MET A 1 -0.29 28.01 21.26
CA MET A 1 0.39 28.59 20.08
C MET A 1 1.91 28.53 20.32
N ARG A 2 2.56 27.43 19.95
CA ARG A 2 4.03 27.29 19.97
C ARG A 2 4.47 26.47 18.75
N LEU A 3 5.36 27.07 17.98
CA LEU A 3 6.01 26.57 16.77
C LEU A 3 6.84 25.30 17.06
N PHE A 4 6.71 24.29 16.21
CA PHE A 4 7.73 23.25 16.04
C PHE A 4 8.56 23.59 14.79
N LEU A 5 9.85 23.86 14.99
CA LEU A 5 10.85 23.95 13.94
C LEU A 5 11.44 22.55 13.70
N TYR A 6 11.42 22.13 12.44
CA TYR A 6 12.24 21.04 11.90
C TYR A 6 13.70 21.47 11.82
N LEU A 7 14.64 20.58 12.16
CA LEU A 7 16.03 20.67 11.73
C LEU A 7 16.51 19.31 11.21
N LEU A 8 17.10 19.38 10.00
CA LEU A 8 17.71 18.32 9.20
C LEU A 8 18.90 17.63 9.90
N PRO A 9 19.28 16.40 9.50
CA PRO A 9 20.57 15.85 9.85
C PRO A 9 21.68 16.38 8.93
N PHE A 10 22.83 16.61 9.55
CA PHE A 10 24.08 17.11 9.01
C PHE A 10 24.77 16.16 8.02
N CYS A 11 25.52 16.75 7.09
CA CYS A 11 26.47 16.11 6.19
C CYS A 11 27.53 15.26 6.94
N LEU A 12 27.75 14.03 6.50
CA LEU A 12 28.98 13.28 6.81
C LEU A 12 30.13 13.82 5.96
N ALA A 13 31.22 14.19 6.61
CA ALA A 13 32.51 14.45 5.97
C ALA A 13 33.17 13.10 5.62
N ALA A 14 33.50 12.90 4.35
CA ALA A 14 34.32 11.79 3.89
C ALA A 14 35.79 12.08 4.21
N ILE A 15 36.42 11.21 5.03
CA ILE A 15 37.88 11.09 5.08
C ILE A 15 38.24 9.88 4.23
N ALA A 16 38.82 10.14 3.05
CA ALA A 16 39.37 9.11 2.20
C ALA A 16 40.70 8.62 2.79
N VAL A 17 40.79 7.32 3.07
CA VAL A 17 42.07 6.63 3.26
C VAL A 17 42.20 5.65 2.09
N PRO A 18 43.31 5.68 1.32
CA PRO A 18 43.53 4.71 0.25
C PRO A 18 44.06 3.42 0.86
N VAL A 19 43.44 2.28 0.55
CA VAL A 19 44.01 0.95 0.79
C VAL A 19 44.09 0.21 -0.54
N PRO A 20 45.19 -0.52 -0.81
CA PRO A 20 45.60 -0.88 -2.16
C PRO A 20 44.83 -2.08 -2.71
N VAL A 21 44.74 -2.10 -4.03
CA VAL A 21 44.34 -3.23 -4.87
C VAL A 21 45.36 -4.37 -4.74
N ASN A 22 44.87 -5.57 -4.44
CA ASN A 22 45.41 -6.90 -4.82
C ASN A 22 44.32 -7.92 -4.44
N SER A 23 43.57 -8.47 -5.40
CA SER A 23 43.86 -9.70 -6.16
C SER A 23 43.66 -10.98 -5.34
N ALA A 24 42.54 -11.65 -5.56
CA ALA A 24 42.44 -13.09 -5.84
C ALA A 24 40.98 -13.53 -5.69
N ASP A 25 40.57 -14.42 -6.59
CA ASP A 25 39.37 -15.25 -6.52
C ASP A 25 39.07 -15.73 -5.10
N GLU A 26 37.81 -15.62 -4.70
CA GLU A 26 37.10 -16.72 -4.06
C GLU A 26 35.60 -16.50 -4.25
N ASN A 27 34.95 -17.54 -4.76
CA ASN A 27 33.51 -17.64 -4.92
C ASN A 27 32.84 -17.43 -3.56
N ASP A 28 32.28 -16.24 -3.33
CA ASP A 28 31.26 -16.05 -2.31
C ASP A 28 29.91 -16.24 -3.02
N ASP A 29 29.62 -17.51 -3.33
CA ASP A 29 28.25 -17.98 -3.49
C ASP A 29 27.58 -17.79 -2.13
N GLN A 30 27.18 -16.53 -1.89
CA GLN A 30 26.33 -16.17 -0.78
C GLN A 30 24.99 -16.80 -1.11
N ASN A 31 24.84 -18.03 -0.63
CA ASN A 31 23.62 -18.80 -0.63
C ASN A 31 22.56 -17.87 -0.03
N CYS A 32 21.75 -17.27 -0.90
CA CYS A 32 20.45 -16.76 -0.53
C CYS A 32 19.64 -18.00 -0.18
N ASP A 33 19.90 -18.56 1.00
CA ASP A 33 19.03 -19.55 1.61
C ASP A 33 17.64 -18.98 1.46
N GLU A 34 16.80 -19.72 0.71
CA GLU A 34 15.40 -19.41 0.48
C GLU A 34 14.85 -18.91 1.81
N TRP A 35 14.48 -17.64 1.83
CA TRP A 35 13.71 -17.08 2.93
C TRP A 35 12.34 -17.75 2.81
N ASP A 36 12.24 -18.99 3.30
CA ASP A 36 11.03 -19.68 3.71
C ASP A 36 10.51 -18.91 4.93
N GLY A 37 10.19 -17.64 4.70
CA GLY A 37 9.40 -16.84 5.59
C GLY A 37 8.12 -17.62 5.74
N ASP A 38 8.06 -18.37 6.83
CA ASP A 38 6.86 -18.89 7.46
C ASP A 38 6.07 -17.64 7.87
N MET A 39 5.58 -16.95 6.84
CA MET A 39 4.64 -15.87 6.90
C MET A 39 3.52 -16.48 7.70
N ILE A 40 3.20 -15.91 8.85
CA ILE A 40 1.86 -16.10 9.39
C ILE A 40 0.93 -15.88 8.21
N GLU A 41 0.28 -16.98 7.81
CA GLU A 41 -0.60 -17.07 6.67
C GLU A 41 -1.41 -15.78 6.59
N ASN A 42 -1.06 -14.93 5.63
CA ASN A 42 -1.54 -13.56 5.45
C ASN A 42 -2.99 -13.45 5.95
N LYS A 43 -3.19 -12.90 7.17
CA LYS A 43 -4.50 -12.83 7.83
C LYS A 43 -5.44 -11.81 7.17
N ASP A 44 -4.92 -11.15 6.15
CA ASP A 44 -5.57 -10.28 5.18
C ASP A 44 -5.91 -11.01 3.86
N GLY A 45 -5.70 -12.33 3.78
CA GLY A 45 -6.04 -13.16 2.62
C GLY A 45 -7.55 -13.34 2.39
N PRO A 46 -7.96 -13.97 1.26
CA PRO A 46 -9.38 -14.21 1.01
C PRO A 46 -9.95 -15.20 2.03
N THR A 47 -11.23 -15.03 2.30
CA THR A 47 -12.04 -15.95 3.07
C THR A 47 -12.21 -17.29 2.33
N ALA A 48 -12.33 -18.38 3.09
CA ALA A 48 -12.43 -19.72 2.52
C ALA A 48 -13.69 -19.96 1.67
N ASP A 49 -14.78 -19.23 1.91
CA ASP A 49 -16.03 -19.30 1.13
C ASP A 49 -16.09 -18.26 -0.01
N GLY A 50 -15.05 -17.42 -0.12
CA GLY A 50 -14.95 -16.31 -1.05
C GLY A 50 -16.05 -15.27 -0.87
N SER A 51 -16.69 -15.19 0.30
CA SER A 51 -17.55 -14.04 0.63
C SER A 51 -16.67 -12.84 1.03
N PRO A 52 -17.12 -11.60 0.90
CA PRO A 52 -16.23 -10.47 1.13
C PRO A 52 -15.80 -10.37 2.60
N GLY A 53 -14.49 -10.44 2.83
CA GLY A 53 -13.84 -10.23 4.11
C GLY A 53 -13.45 -8.77 4.35
N ILE A 54 -13.07 -8.44 5.59
CA ILE A 54 -12.42 -7.17 5.92
C ILE A 54 -11.33 -7.41 6.97
N GLY A 55 -10.08 -7.34 6.54
CA GLY A 55 -8.88 -7.39 7.38
C GLY A 55 -8.39 -5.99 7.70
N ILE A 56 -7.82 -5.80 8.89
CA ILE A 56 -7.33 -4.49 9.32
C ILE A 56 -6.03 -4.66 10.11
N GLU A 57 -5.03 -3.90 9.73
CA GLU A 57 -3.78 -3.73 10.44
C GLU A 57 -3.76 -2.34 11.08
N PHE A 58 -3.41 -2.28 12.35
CA PHE A 58 -3.17 -1.04 13.07
C PHE A 58 -1.71 -1.04 13.52
N GLU A 59 -0.86 -0.42 12.73
CA GLU A 59 0.56 -0.24 13.04
C GLU A 59 0.75 1.01 13.91
N SER A 60 1.62 0.98 14.92
CA SER A 60 1.95 2.19 15.69
C SER A 60 3.45 2.43 15.77
N PRO A 61 3.99 3.44 15.06
CA PRO A 61 5.36 3.87 15.27
C PRO A 61 5.57 4.57 16.63
N MET A 62 4.48 4.89 17.34
CA MET A 62 4.52 5.40 18.72
C MET A 62 4.59 4.28 19.76
N PHE A 63 4.36 3.04 19.33
CA PHE A 63 4.56 1.87 20.14
C PHE A 63 5.67 1.01 19.53
N TYR A 64 6.89 1.21 20.03
CA TYR A 64 8.05 0.45 19.62
C TYR A 64 8.81 -0.14 20.80
N PHE A 65 9.55 -1.19 20.52
CA PHE A 65 10.32 -1.97 21.47
C PHE A 65 11.60 -2.47 20.83
N SER A 66 12.63 -2.70 21.63
CA SER A 66 13.94 -3.12 21.14
C SER A 66 14.50 -4.32 21.87
N SER A 67 15.37 -5.06 21.19
CA SER A 67 16.22 -6.09 21.80
C SER A 67 17.69 -5.74 21.52
N PRO A 68 18.30 -4.87 22.33
CA PRO A 68 19.64 -4.35 22.05
C PRO A 68 20.73 -5.44 22.06
N SER A 69 20.52 -6.51 22.82
CA SER A 69 21.47 -7.63 22.95
C SER A 69 21.31 -8.70 21.87
N CYS A 70 20.25 -8.67 21.06
CA CYS A 70 20.06 -9.69 20.02
C CYS A 70 20.68 -9.34 18.68
N PRO A 71 21.11 -10.34 17.90
CA PRO A 71 21.44 -10.14 16.49
C PRO A 71 20.24 -9.61 15.70
N GLU A 72 20.51 -8.73 14.73
CA GLU A 72 19.50 -8.10 13.87
C GLU A 72 18.62 -9.13 13.15
N ALA A 73 19.23 -10.19 12.60
CA ALA A 73 18.49 -11.27 11.93
C ALA A 73 17.49 -11.96 12.89
N THR A 74 17.87 -12.18 14.15
CA THR A 74 16.99 -12.78 15.16
C THR A 74 15.85 -11.83 15.55
N VAL A 75 16.11 -10.52 15.58
CA VAL A 75 15.06 -9.52 15.80
C VAL A 75 14.09 -9.48 14.62
N ASN A 76 14.60 -9.50 13.38
CA ASN A 76 13.75 -9.53 12.18
C ASN A 76 12.90 -10.81 12.09
N ASN A 77 13.38 -11.94 12.60
CA ASN A 77 12.58 -13.18 12.69
C ASN A 77 11.43 -13.10 13.72
N ALA A 78 11.44 -12.10 14.60
CA ALA A 78 10.34 -11.87 15.52
C ALA A 78 9.16 -11.13 14.87
N LYS A 79 9.30 -10.64 13.62
CA LYS A 79 8.19 -10.04 12.86
C LYS A 79 7.01 -11.00 12.74
N LYS A 80 5.80 -10.45 12.76
CA LYS A 80 4.51 -11.13 12.80
C LYS A 80 4.28 -11.99 14.07
N LYS A 81 5.28 -12.22 14.93
CA LYS A 81 5.09 -13.00 16.17
C LYS A 81 4.27 -12.24 17.21
N ILE A 82 3.50 -12.98 17.99
CA ILE A 82 2.57 -12.41 18.98
C ILE A 82 3.33 -11.77 20.14
N LEU A 83 2.93 -10.56 20.51
CA LEU A 83 3.48 -9.81 21.64
C LEU A 83 2.73 -10.15 22.92
N ALA A 84 3.46 -10.54 23.97
CA ALA A 84 2.96 -10.80 25.33
C ALA A 84 1.71 -11.70 25.38
N GLY A 85 1.62 -12.67 24.46
CA GLY A 85 0.47 -13.57 24.33
C GLY A 85 -0.87 -12.87 24.01
N ARG A 86 -0.84 -11.61 23.55
CA ARG A 86 -2.02 -10.77 23.36
C ARG A 86 -2.72 -11.12 22.05
N LYS A 87 -3.73 -11.96 22.16
CA LYS A 87 -4.67 -12.33 21.10
C LYS A 87 -6.04 -12.55 21.68
N GLN A 88 -7.06 -12.58 20.83
CA GLN A 88 -8.41 -12.89 21.28
C GLN A 88 -8.45 -14.24 22.02
N LYS A 89 -9.06 -14.23 23.21
CA LYS A 89 -9.33 -15.47 23.94
C LYS A 89 -10.51 -16.18 23.28
N VAL A 90 -10.26 -17.40 22.80
CA VAL A 90 -11.26 -18.21 22.10
C VAL A 90 -11.31 -19.62 22.67
N ASP A 91 -12.48 -20.25 22.60
CA ASP A 91 -12.67 -21.64 22.99
C ASP A 91 -11.84 -22.58 22.10
N LYS A 92 -11.53 -23.77 22.63
CA LYS A 92 -10.75 -24.79 21.92
C LYS A 92 -11.35 -25.08 20.53
N GLY A 93 -10.53 -24.94 19.49
CA GLY A 93 -10.93 -25.19 18.10
C GLY A 93 -11.43 -23.96 17.33
N ARG A 94 -11.47 -22.78 17.96
CA ARG A 94 -11.71 -21.51 17.26
C ARG A 94 -10.39 -20.78 16.99
N VAL A 95 -10.37 -19.97 15.95
CA VAL A 95 -9.23 -19.11 15.59
C VAL A 95 -9.48 -17.71 16.18
N PRO A 96 -8.46 -17.07 16.81
CA PRO A 96 -8.55 -15.69 17.26
C PRO A 96 -8.85 -14.74 16.11
N LEU A 97 -9.78 -13.80 16.30
CA LEU A 97 -10.11 -12.79 15.29
C LEU A 97 -9.15 -11.59 15.30
N TRP A 98 -8.34 -11.45 16.35
CA TRP A 98 -7.32 -10.43 16.43
C TRP A 98 -6.10 -10.88 17.24
N MET A 99 -4.97 -10.25 16.97
CA MET A 99 -3.69 -10.44 17.67
C MET A 99 -2.85 -9.17 17.65
N LEU A 100 -2.07 -8.95 18.71
CA LEU A 100 -1.00 -7.95 18.74
C LEU A 100 0.31 -8.63 18.35
N THR A 101 0.96 -8.13 17.31
CA THR A 101 2.20 -8.70 16.76
C THR A 101 3.31 -7.67 16.66
N ALA A 102 4.52 -8.16 16.39
CA ALA A 102 5.66 -7.32 16.04
C ALA A 102 5.67 -7.02 14.54
N ASP A 103 5.84 -5.75 14.16
CA ASP A 103 6.09 -5.33 12.80
C ASP A 103 7.44 -4.58 12.68
N THR A 104 7.85 -4.29 11.45
CA THR A 104 9.11 -3.63 11.10
C THR A 104 9.21 -2.26 11.75
N GLY A 105 10.21 -2.08 12.61
CA GLY A 105 10.47 -0.78 13.22
C GLY A 105 11.42 0.11 12.41
N ALA A 106 11.42 1.39 12.74
CA ALA A 106 12.38 2.36 12.21
C ALA A 106 13.69 2.30 13.02
N GLY A 107 14.53 1.31 12.76
CA GLY A 107 15.88 1.23 13.34
C GLY A 107 16.41 -0.18 13.53
N GLU A 108 17.73 -0.29 13.68
CA GLU A 108 18.40 -1.56 14.01
C GLU A 108 17.86 -2.10 15.35
N ARG A 109 17.43 -3.36 15.35
CA ARG A 109 16.87 -4.09 16.51
C ARG A 109 15.66 -3.44 17.15
N VAL A 110 14.94 -2.61 16.41
CA VAL A 110 13.69 -1.98 16.84
C VAL A 110 12.54 -2.56 16.03
N LEU A 111 11.48 -2.97 16.73
CA LEU A 111 10.22 -3.40 16.14
C LEU A 111 9.09 -2.48 16.62
N GLN A 112 8.03 -2.42 15.85
CA GLN A 112 6.80 -1.72 16.19
C GLN A 112 5.71 -2.70 16.57
N ALA A 113 4.73 -2.26 17.34
CA ALA A 113 3.58 -3.06 17.67
C ALA A 113 2.48 -2.84 16.62
N GLU A 114 1.82 -3.93 16.25
CA GLU A 114 0.73 -3.93 15.28
C GLU A 114 -0.43 -4.79 15.77
N TYR A 115 -1.65 -4.24 15.80
CA TYR A 115 -2.83 -5.10 15.93
C TYR A 115 -3.31 -5.55 14.55
N ILE A 116 -3.45 -6.86 14.38
CA ILE A 116 -3.99 -7.48 13.16
C ILE A 116 -5.39 -8.01 13.46
N ILE A 117 -6.35 -7.67 12.61
CA ILE A 117 -7.71 -8.18 12.57
C ILE A 117 -7.84 -9.14 11.38
N ASP A 118 -8.27 -10.38 11.62
CA ASP A 118 -8.29 -11.45 10.62
C ASP A 118 -9.46 -11.29 9.63
N GLY A 119 -9.13 -10.82 8.42
CA GLY A 119 -10.08 -10.63 7.33
C GLY A 119 -10.59 -11.92 6.69
N GLN A 120 -9.90 -13.05 6.89
CA GLN A 120 -10.37 -14.35 6.42
C GLN A 120 -11.58 -14.84 7.23
N GLN A 121 -11.73 -14.34 8.46
CA GLN A 121 -12.79 -14.72 9.39
C GLN A 121 -13.88 -13.65 9.51
N ILE A 122 -13.52 -12.36 9.43
CA ILE A 122 -14.44 -11.25 9.59
C ILE A 122 -15.07 -10.85 8.26
N LYS A 123 -16.40 -10.87 8.19
CA LYS A 123 -17.16 -10.54 6.98
C LYS A 123 -17.47 -9.05 6.89
N LEU A 124 -17.31 -8.49 5.70
CA LEU A 124 -17.67 -7.11 5.38
C LEU A 124 -19.16 -6.85 5.64
N GLY A 125 -19.46 -5.74 6.32
CA GLY A 125 -20.81 -5.24 6.57
C GLY A 125 -21.56 -5.98 7.68
N SER A 126 -20.88 -6.86 8.41
CA SER A 126 -21.42 -7.64 9.54
C SER A 126 -21.38 -6.89 10.88
N GLY A 127 -20.59 -5.80 10.98
CA GLY A 127 -20.32 -5.10 12.25
C GLY A 127 -19.35 -5.83 13.19
N GLN A 128 -18.83 -7.00 12.80
CA GLN A 128 -17.88 -7.77 13.61
C GLN A 128 -16.51 -7.09 13.71
N ALA A 129 -16.06 -6.38 12.66
CA ALA A 129 -14.82 -5.61 12.67
C ALA A 129 -14.84 -4.52 13.77
N GLU A 130 -15.93 -3.76 13.88
CA GLU A 130 -16.12 -2.76 14.95
C GLU A 130 -16.08 -3.43 16.34
N THR A 131 -16.77 -4.57 16.49
CA THR A 131 -16.84 -5.31 17.76
C THR A 131 -15.46 -5.80 18.20
N VAL A 132 -14.70 -6.40 17.29
CA VAL A 132 -13.32 -6.84 17.53
C VAL A 132 -12.40 -5.65 17.84
N THR A 133 -12.58 -4.52 17.15
CA THR A 133 -11.79 -3.32 17.43
C THR A 133 -12.07 -2.77 18.83
N LYS A 134 -13.33 -2.83 19.32
CA LYS A 134 -13.64 -2.47 20.71
C LYS A 134 -12.93 -3.38 21.72
N GLU A 135 -12.79 -4.67 21.41
CA GLU A 135 -11.99 -5.59 22.24
C GLU A 135 -10.51 -5.18 22.25
N ILE A 136 -9.92 -4.83 21.10
CA ILE A 136 -8.55 -4.34 20.99
C ILE A 136 -8.34 -3.05 21.80
N VAL A 137 -9.24 -2.07 21.68
CA VAL A 137 -9.16 -0.82 22.45
C VAL A 137 -9.21 -1.10 23.95
N LYS A 138 -10.08 -2.02 24.37
CA LYS A 138 -10.16 -2.46 25.76
C LYS A 138 -8.87 -3.16 26.20
N ASP A 139 -8.35 -4.07 25.37
CA ASP A 139 -7.14 -4.84 25.62
C ASP A 139 -5.91 -3.93 25.84
N PHE A 140 -5.74 -2.92 24.98
CA PHE A 140 -4.67 -1.93 25.12
C PHE A 140 -4.86 -1.05 26.37
N THR A 141 -6.11 -0.64 26.64
CA THR A 141 -6.46 0.22 27.79
C THR A 141 -6.30 -0.47 29.13
N ASP A 142 -6.59 -1.78 29.20
CA ASP A 142 -6.40 -2.60 30.40
C ASP A 142 -4.91 -2.93 30.61
N TRP A 143 -4.16 -3.14 29.53
CA TRP A 143 -2.73 -3.49 29.62
C TRP A 143 -1.86 -2.34 30.11
N GLN A 144 -2.15 -1.14 29.61
CA GLN A 144 -1.45 0.10 29.97
C GLN A 144 0.07 -0.01 29.76
N PRO A 145 0.56 -0.33 28.53
CA PRO A 145 1.99 -0.47 28.26
C PRO A 145 2.81 0.80 28.56
N TRP A 146 2.14 1.95 28.70
CA TRP A 146 2.74 3.22 29.11
C TRP A 146 3.01 3.35 30.61
N GLN A 147 2.21 2.73 31.50
CA GLN A 147 2.26 3.01 32.93
C GLN A 147 3.50 2.45 33.63
N LYS A 148 4.04 1.34 33.14
CA LYS A 148 5.10 0.61 33.83
C LYS A 148 6.48 1.10 33.40
N ARG A 149 6.93 2.31 33.78
CA ARG A 149 8.35 2.68 33.63
C ARG A 149 8.80 3.74 34.62
N THR A 150 9.80 3.44 35.44
CA THR A 150 10.72 4.47 35.94
C THR A 150 12.14 3.90 36.00
N GLY A 151 13.09 4.53 35.29
CA GLY A 151 14.53 4.26 35.45
C GLY A 151 15.08 3.09 34.63
N LYS A 152 16.00 2.32 35.22
CA LYS A 152 16.67 1.15 34.59
C LYS A 152 15.72 -0.04 34.34
N ASP A 153 14.48 0.05 34.81
CA ASP A 153 13.47 -0.99 34.76
C ASP A 153 12.63 -0.88 33.49
N ARG A 154 13.27 -1.08 32.32
CA ARG A 154 12.51 -1.28 31.08
C ARG A 154 11.64 -2.53 31.24
N VAL A 155 10.37 -2.46 30.83
CA VAL A 155 9.48 -3.62 30.89
C VAL A 155 9.91 -4.59 29.82
N LYS A 156 10.40 -5.74 30.25
CA LYS A 156 10.57 -6.89 29.38
C LYS A 156 9.20 -7.30 28.86
N ILE A 157 9.09 -7.46 27.55
CA ILE A 157 7.95 -8.08 26.89
C ILE A 157 8.40 -9.38 26.25
N GLU A 158 7.52 -10.37 26.31
CA GLU A 158 7.71 -11.61 25.60
C GLU A 158 7.24 -11.42 24.15
N VAL A 159 7.99 -11.99 23.23
CA VAL A 159 7.56 -12.16 21.83
C VAL A 159 7.57 -13.66 21.57
N GLU A 160 6.54 -14.18 20.92
CA GLU A 160 6.39 -15.64 20.72
C GLU A 160 7.54 -16.19 19.86
N ASP A 161 7.98 -17.42 20.16
CA ASP A 161 9.01 -18.16 19.43
C ASP A 161 10.36 -17.44 19.22
N THR A 162 10.73 -16.51 20.11
CA THR A 162 12.03 -15.85 20.04
C THR A 162 12.89 -16.11 21.28
N PRO A 163 14.21 -16.29 21.12
CA PRO A 163 15.13 -16.37 22.24
C PRO A 163 15.49 -14.98 22.82
N CYS A 164 14.94 -13.90 22.27
CA CYS A 164 15.31 -12.53 22.60
C CYS A 164 14.51 -11.91 23.74
N ASP A 165 15.21 -11.08 24.51
CA ASP A 165 14.59 -10.22 25.52
C ASP A 165 14.27 -8.87 24.88
N PHE A 166 12.98 -8.63 24.66
CA PHE A 166 12.49 -7.37 24.13
C PHE A 166 12.04 -6.43 25.25
N TYR A 167 12.21 -5.13 25.03
CA TYR A 167 11.88 -4.10 26.00
C TYR A 167 11.06 -3.01 25.35
N ILE A 168 9.91 -2.67 25.95
CA ILE A 168 9.13 -1.55 25.44
C ILE A 168 9.95 -0.26 25.57
N ASP A 169 10.06 0.52 24.49
CA ASP A 169 10.76 1.80 24.43
C ASP A 169 9.80 2.99 24.22
N ALA A 170 8.62 2.76 23.64
CA ALA A 170 7.43 3.61 23.76
C ALA A 170 6.16 2.75 23.63
N PRO A 171 5.00 3.14 24.18
CA PRO A 171 4.70 4.39 24.86
C PRO A 171 5.32 4.51 26.27
N THR A 172 5.42 5.74 26.79
CA THR A 172 6.03 6.12 28.08
C THR A 172 4.97 6.57 29.09
N PRO A 173 5.26 6.73 30.40
CA PRO A 173 4.26 7.13 31.39
C PRO A 173 3.63 8.51 31.19
N LYS A 174 4.19 9.34 30.31
CA LYS A 174 3.59 10.62 29.89
C LYS A 174 2.50 10.43 28.83
N ASP A 175 2.55 9.30 28.15
CA ASP A 175 1.57 8.88 27.16
C ASP A 175 0.42 8.17 27.89
N ASP A 176 -0.75 8.15 27.26
CA ASP A 176 -1.89 7.33 27.65
C ASP A 176 -2.55 6.79 26.37
N ALA A 177 -3.64 6.03 26.48
CA ALA A 177 -4.34 5.50 25.30
C ALA A 177 -4.73 6.58 24.27
N LYS A 178 -5.05 7.81 24.70
CA LYS A 178 -5.41 8.92 23.83
C LYS A 178 -4.22 9.52 23.10
N ASN A 179 -3.01 9.31 23.63
CA ASN A 179 -1.76 9.80 23.08
C ASN A 179 -1.04 8.76 22.22
N VAL A 180 -1.53 7.51 22.15
CA VAL A 180 -1.01 6.48 21.25
C VAL A 180 -1.86 6.43 20.00
N PHE A 181 -1.22 6.74 18.88
CA PHE A 181 -1.83 6.74 17.56
C PHE A 181 -1.43 5.51 16.76
N TRP A 182 -2.38 5.02 15.97
CA TRP A 182 -2.28 3.85 15.13
C TRP A 182 -2.57 4.25 13.69
N GLN A 183 -1.76 3.81 12.76
CA GLN A 183 -1.98 3.98 11.33
C GLN A 183 -2.74 2.75 10.82
N PRO A 184 -4.02 2.90 10.44
CA PRO A 184 -4.77 1.77 9.90
C PRO A 184 -4.37 1.48 8.45
N GLN A 185 -4.37 0.20 8.12
CA GLN A 185 -4.37 -0.35 6.76
C GLN A 185 -5.52 -1.34 6.67
N ILE A 186 -6.35 -1.25 5.62
CA ILE A 186 -7.55 -2.07 5.50
C ILE A 186 -7.43 -2.94 4.26
N THR A 187 -7.56 -4.25 4.39
CA THR A 187 -7.62 -5.18 3.25
C THR A 187 -9.04 -5.65 3.03
N ALA A 188 -9.58 -5.41 1.84
CA ALA A 188 -10.93 -5.83 1.45
C ALA A 188 -11.03 -6.05 -0.06
N PRO A 189 -11.94 -6.91 -0.52
CA PRO A 189 -12.28 -7.01 -1.93
C PRO A 189 -12.98 -5.74 -2.40
N LEU A 190 -12.75 -5.31 -3.64
CA LEU A 190 -13.45 -4.16 -4.19
C LEU A 190 -13.54 -4.25 -5.73
N PRO A 191 -14.71 -4.02 -6.34
CA PRO A 191 -14.79 -3.87 -7.79
C PRO A 191 -13.87 -2.75 -8.30
N LEU A 192 -13.22 -2.94 -9.45
CA LEU A 192 -12.32 -1.94 -10.04
C LEU A 192 -13.01 -0.60 -10.29
N GLU A 193 -14.27 -0.59 -10.72
CA GLU A 193 -15.03 0.64 -10.92
C GLU A 193 -15.35 1.37 -9.60
N ALA A 194 -15.47 0.64 -8.49
CA ALA A 194 -15.60 1.23 -7.16
C ALA A 194 -14.26 1.80 -6.68
N LEU A 195 -13.15 1.08 -6.93
CA LEU A 195 -11.81 1.59 -6.70
C LEU A 195 -11.55 2.88 -7.49
N TYR A 196 -12.05 2.98 -8.73
CA TYR A 196 -11.91 4.19 -9.52
C TYR A 196 -12.66 5.40 -8.93
N VAL A 197 -13.79 5.20 -8.25
CA VAL A 197 -14.44 6.27 -7.46
C VAL A 197 -13.48 6.76 -6.39
N LEU A 198 -12.90 5.85 -5.62
CA LEU A 198 -11.94 6.17 -4.57
C LEU A 198 -10.70 6.90 -5.11
N MET A 199 -10.22 6.52 -6.29
CA MET A 199 -9.12 7.23 -6.98
C MET A 199 -9.51 8.62 -7.45
N LYS A 200 -10.73 8.80 -8.01
CA LYS A 200 -11.27 10.11 -8.40
C LYS A 200 -11.39 11.03 -7.19
N ASP A 201 -11.87 10.49 -6.08
CA ASP A 201 -11.98 11.22 -4.82
C ASP A 201 -10.58 11.66 -4.38
N ARG A 202 -9.62 10.74 -4.18
CA ARG A 202 -8.22 11.08 -3.80
C ARG A 202 -7.60 12.13 -4.74
N ALA A 203 -7.76 11.94 -6.05
CA ALA A 203 -7.20 12.84 -7.04
C ALA A 203 -7.86 14.22 -7.02
N THR A 204 -9.15 14.36 -6.70
CA THR A 204 -9.81 15.67 -6.59
C THR A 204 -9.33 16.46 -5.36
N TYR A 205 -8.80 15.78 -4.33
CA TYR A 205 -8.35 16.42 -3.09
C TYR A 205 -6.87 16.83 -3.07
N THR A 206 -5.97 16.14 -3.78
CA THR A 206 -4.57 16.63 -4.01
C THR A 206 -4.50 17.97 -4.75
N LEU A 207 -5.68 18.47 -5.11
CA LEU A 207 -5.98 19.50 -6.07
C LEU A 207 -6.72 20.71 -5.43
N VAL A 208 -7.19 20.61 -4.17
CA VAL A 208 -7.85 21.72 -3.44
C VAL A 208 -6.87 22.39 -2.47
N PRO A 209 -6.64 23.72 -2.57
CA PRO A 209 -5.79 24.43 -1.62
C PRO A 209 -6.53 24.73 -0.31
N THR A 210 -5.88 24.38 0.81
CA THR A 210 -5.88 25.09 2.10
C THR A 210 -7.10 25.08 3.03
N ASN A 211 -8.24 24.48 2.68
CA ASN A 211 -9.34 24.35 3.65
C ASN A 211 -9.31 22.96 4.29
N ASN A 212 -9.30 22.91 5.62
CA ASN A 212 -9.06 21.74 6.46
C ASN A 212 -10.13 20.62 6.39
N ASP A 213 -10.96 20.58 5.36
CA ASP A 213 -11.98 19.56 5.16
C ASP A 213 -11.36 18.44 4.32
N TYR A 214 -10.51 17.66 4.98
CA TYR A 214 -9.72 16.61 4.37
C TYR A 214 -10.50 15.29 4.36
N TYR A 215 -10.73 14.75 3.16
CA TYR A 215 -11.51 13.53 3.00
C TYR A 215 -10.62 12.29 2.88
N ASN A 216 -11.05 11.21 3.53
CA ASN A 216 -10.40 9.91 3.51
C ASN A 216 -11.01 9.05 2.43
N ILE A 217 -10.19 8.18 1.90
CA ILE A 217 -10.58 7.22 0.88
C ILE A 217 -11.48 6.14 1.52
N ILE A 218 -11.21 5.82 2.80
CA ILE A 218 -12.02 4.91 3.62
C ILE A 218 -11.98 5.39 5.09
N GLY A 219 -13.09 5.94 5.61
CA GLY A 219 -13.26 6.30 7.04
C GLY A 219 -12.93 7.76 7.43
N ASP A 220 -13.41 8.75 6.67
CA ASP A 220 -13.46 10.21 6.94
C ASP A 220 -12.37 10.89 7.83
N SER A 221 -11.07 10.63 7.64
CA SER A 221 -9.98 11.50 8.13
C SER A 221 -8.66 11.61 7.27
N PRO A 222 -7.92 12.75 7.33
CA PRO A 222 -6.77 13.14 6.48
C PRO A 222 -5.41 12.42 6.56
N ARG A 223 -4.68 12.60 5.43
CA ARG A 223 -3.21 12.72 5.23
C ARG A 223 -2.34 11.45 5.28
N SER A 224 -1.70 11.19 4.15
CA SER A 224 -0.24 11.29 4.09
C SER A 224 0.34 11.64 2.69
N PRO A 225 1.61 12.06 2.62
CA PRO A 225 2.35 12.40 1.39
C PRO A 225 2.79 11.20 0.54
N LEU A 226 2.38 9.96 0.85
CA LEU A 226 2.75 8.80 0.04
C LEU A 226 2.05 8.82 -1.34
N GLY A 227 2.89 8.79 -2.38
CA GLY A 227 2.52 8.46 -3.76
C GLY A 227 1.78 9.56 -4.53
N THR A 228 2.39 10.04 -5.61
CA THR A 228 1.63 10.66 -6.72
C THR A 228 0.70 9.62 -7.32
N GLN A 229 -0.58 9.65 -6.97
CA GLN A 229 -1.60 8.86 -7.65
C GLN A 229 -1.83 9.44 -9.04
N ALA A 230 -1.63 8.62 -10.08
CA ALA A 230 -2.09 8.95 -11.41
C ALA A 230 -3.58 8.64 -11.53
N LEU A 231 -4.35 9.59 -12.07
CA LEU A 231 -5.75 9.38 -12.44
C LEU A 231 -5.88 9.44 -13.97
N VAL A 232 -6.02 8.27 -14.59
CA VAL A 232 -6.29 8.14 -16.02
C VAL A 232 -7.78 8.34 -16.23
N ASN A 233 -8.14 9.26 -17.12
CA ASN A 233 -9.53 9.51 -17.50
C ASN A 233 -9.71 9.44 -19.03
N LYS A 234 -10.95 9.53 -19.50
CA LYS A 234 -11.30 9.43 -20.93
C LYS A 234 -10.57 10.45 -21.81
N ASN A 235 -10.12 11.59 -21.27
CA ASN A 235 -9.38 12.58 -22.07
C ASN A 235 -8.01 12.09 -22.54
N TYR A 236 -7.40 11.12 -21.85
CA TYR A 236 -6.10 10.54 -22.25
C TYR A 236 -6.20 9.80 -23.58
N PHE A 237 -7.42 9.43 -23.97
CA PHE A 237 -7.73 8.65 -25.16
C PHE A 237 -8.26 9.49 -26.32
N LYS A 238 -8.26 10.83 -26.23
CA LYS A 238 -8.70 11.70 -27.35
C LYS A 238 -7.95 11.44 -28.66
N LYS A 239 -6.68 11.05 -28.57
CA LYS A 239 -5.83 10.68 -29.71
C LYS A 239 -5.98 9.20 -30.14
N LYS A 240 -6.88 8.46 -29.50
CA LYS A 240 -7.17 7.04 -29.76
C LYS A 240 -5.91 6.15 -29.78
N PRO A 241 -5.13 6.08 -28.69
CA PRO A 241 -4.02 5.11 -28.60
C PRO A 241 -4.57 3.71 -28.85
N ASN A 242 -3.90 2.93 -29.71
CA ASN A 242 -4.37 1.64 -30.23
C ASN A 242 -5.79 1.66 -30.84
N GLY A 243 -6.26 2.82 -31.31
CA GLY A 243 -7.61 2.97 -31.87
C GLY A 243 -8.73 2.99 -30.84
N ILE A 244 -8.41 3.03 -29.54
CA ILE A 244 -9.41 2.99 -28.45
C ILE A 244 -10.27 4.25 -28.48
N ASP A 245 -11.59 4.06 -28.52
CA ASP A 245 -12.53 5.17 -28.40
C ASP A 245 -12.73 5.55 -26.92
N PRO A 246 -12.56 6.82 -26.52
CA PRO A 246 -12.81 7.27 -25.15
C PRO A 246 -14.19 6.85 -24.60
N THR A 247 -15.20 6.78 -25.46
CA THR A 247 -16.57 6.44 -25.06
C THR A 247 -16.71 4.96 -24.68
N SER A 248 -15.90 4.09 -25.28
CA SER A 248 -15.87 2.65 -25.02
C SER A 248 -15.21 2.26 -23.69
N LEU A 249 -14.43 3.17 -23.09
CA LEU A 249 -13.75 2.91 -21.83
C LEU A 249 -14.73 2.97 -20.65
N THR A 250 -14.73 1.91 -19.87
CA THR A 250 -15.45 1.75 -18.61
C THR A 250 -14.59 2.18 -17.42
N ASP A 251 -15.23 2.40 -16.26
CA ASP A 251 -14.56 2.87 -15.04
C ASP A 251 -13.57 1.85 -14.47
N ASP A 252 -13.83 0.54 -14.60
CA ASP A 252 -12.91 -0.55 -14.23
C ASP A 252 -11.62 -0.53 -15.09
N THR A 253 -11.76 -0.32 -16.39
CA THR A 253 -10.61 -0.17 -17.30
C THR A 253 -9.77 1.06 -16.92
N LEU A 254 -10.43 2.18 -16.60
CA LEU A 254 -9.74 3.39 -16.15
C LEU A 254 -9.07 3.21 -14.78
N ALA A 255 -9.65 2.42 -13.88
CA ALA A 255 -9.04 2.04 -12.60
C ALA A 255 -7.74 1.29 -12.81
N PHE A 256 -7.77 0.23 -13.62
CA PHE A 256 -6.60 -0.59 -13.93
C PHE A 256 -5.46 0.26 -14.53
N LEU A 257 -5.77 1.08 -15.53
CA LEU A 257 -4.79 1.97 -16.15
C LEU A 257 -4.22 3.00 -15.16
N SER A 258 -5.05 3.49 -14.24
CA SER A 258 -4.63 4.41 -13.17
C SER A 258 -3.68 3.75 -12.17
N LEU A 259 -3.92 2.49 -11.80
CA LEU A 259 -3.01 1.71 -10.95
C LEU A 259 -1.66 1.49 -11.63
N ILE A 260 -1.65 0.90 -12.82
CA ILE A 260 -0.41 0.61 -13.57
C ILE A 260 0.40 1.88 -13.75
N LEU A 261 -0.25 2.98 -14.16
CA LEU A 261 0.44 4.25 -14.37
C LEU A 261 1.00 4.84 -13.08
N THR A 262 0.31 4.66 -11.95
CA THR A 262 0.78 5.11 -10.63
C THR A 262 2.06 4.39 -10.24
N TYR A 263 2.08 3.06 -10.28
CA TYR A 263 3.29 2.28 -9.97
C TYR A 263 4.43 2.60 -10.93
N ALA A 264 4.15 2.62 -12.23
CA ALA A 264 5.15 2.94 -13.25
C ALA A 264 5.79 4.32 -13.04
N LYS A 265 4.98 5.37 -12.85
CA LYS A 265 5.49 6.74 -12.67
C LYS A 265 6.23 6.90 -11.34
N THR A 266 5.74 6.31 -10.25
CA THR A 266 6.35 6.46 -8.93
C THR A 266 7.70 5.75 -8.84
N ILE A 267 7.83 4.53 -9.41
CA ILE A 267 9.11 3.84 -9.54
C ILE A 267 10.07 4.64 -10.43
N ALA A 268 9.59 5.16 -11.57
CA ALA A 268 10.43 5.98 -12.44
C ALA A 268 10.88 7.30 -11.80
N LYS A 269 10.05 7.91 -10.94
CA LYS A 269 10.40 9.14 -10.20
C LYS A 269 11.47 8.90 -9.15
N ASN A 270 11.28 7.82 -8.41
CA ASN A 270 12.00 7.48 -7.21
C ASN A 270 12.29 5.99 -7.25
N PRO A 271 13.37 5.60 -7.94
CA PRO A 271 13.77 4.20 -8.05
C PRO A 271 13.86 3.56 -6.67
N LEU A 272 13.46 2.29 -6.60
CA LEU A 272 13.49 1.54 -5.35
C LEU A 272 14.93 1.31 -4.92
N LYS A 273 15.17 1.39 -3.61
CA LYS A 273 16.41 0.86 -3.03
C LYS A 273 16.36 -0.67 -3.04
N GLN A 274 17.52 -1.31 -2.85
CA GLN A 274 17.67 -2.77 -2.93
C GLN A 274 16.64 -3.54 -2.07
N ASP A 275 16.36 -3.05 -0.87
CA ASP A 275 15.47 -3.71 0.10
C ASP A 275 14.15 -2.95 0.28
N GLU A 276 13.78 -2.09 -0.68
CA GLU A 276 12.56 -1.30 -0.60
C GLU A 276 11.41 -1.97 -1.34
N SER A 277 10.34 -2.31 -0.61
CA SER A 277 9.12 -2.86 -1.21
C SER A 277 8.38 -1.81 -2.04
N VAL A 278 7.76 -2.29 -3.12
CA VAL A 278 6.89 -1.48 -3.99
C VAL A 278 5.58 -1.08 -3.30
N LYS A 279 5.25 -1.64 -2.13
CA LYS A 279 4.10 -1.23 -1.32
C LYS A 279 4.09 0.26 -0.98
N LEU A 280 5.27 0.88 -0.88
CA LEU A 280 5.42 2.30 -0.57
C LEU A 280 5.05 3.24 -1.74
N ARG A 281 4.64 2.69 -2.89
CA ARG A 281 4.42 3.45 -4.14
C ARG A 281 2.96 3.85 -4.38
N SER A 282 2.01 3.19 -3.71
CA SER A 282 0.58 3.46 -3.88
C SER A 282 -0.15 3.29 -2.55
N VAL A 283 -1.24 4.03 -2.38
CA VAL A 283 -2.19 3.83 -1.27
C VAL A 283 -3.27 2.81 -1.61
N PHE A 284 -3.48 2.58 -2.90
CA PHE A 284 -4.32 1.52 -3.43
C PHE A 284 -3.37 0.38 -3.79
N MET A 285 -3.13 -0.50 -2.83
CA MET A 285 -2.20 -1.59 -3.02
C MET A 285 -2.97 -2.84 -3.44
N PRO A 286 -2.78 -3.35 -4.66
CA PRO A 286 -3.42 -4.60 -5.07
C PRO A 286 -2.79 -5.76 -4.32
N ARG A 287 -3.61 -6.55 -3.62
CA ARG A 287 -3.21 -7.82 -3.01
C ARG A 287 -3.42 -8.99 -3.98
N THR A 288 -4.42 -8.88 -4.86
CA THR A 288 -4.53 -9.67 -6.10
C THR A 288 -3.50 -9.19 -7.13
N ASP A 289 -2.83 -10.08 -7.85
CA ASP A 289 -1.76 -9.71 -8.79
C ASP A 289 -2.25 -8.92 -10.03
N PHE A 290 -1.34 -8.16 -10.65
CA PHE A 290 -1.65 -7.32 -11.81
C PHE A 290 -2.00 -8.12 -13.07
N HIS A 291 -1.53 -9.36 -13.20
CA HIS A 291 -1.90 -10.25 -14.30
C HIS A 291 -3.40 -10.56 -14.27
N THR A 292 -3.90 -10.87 -13.08
CA THR A 292 -5.30 -11.16 -12.80
C THR A 292 -6.16 -9.91 -13.01
N LEU A 293 -5.72 -8.76 -12.48
CA LEU A 293 -6.37 -7.46 -12.72
C LEU A 293 -6.42 -7.09 -14.22
N TYR A 294 -5.35 -7.37 -14.97
CA TYR A 294 -5.31 -7.11 -16.41
C TYR A 294 -6.29 -8.00 -17.17
N THR A 295 -6.40 -9.28 -16.79
CA THR A 295 -7.30 -10.25 -17.45
C THR A 295 -8.76 -9.80 -17.44
N GLU A 296 -9.21 -9.17 -16.34
CA GLU A 296 -10.57 -8.60 -16.22
C GLU A 296 -10.87 -7.54 -17.30
N VAL A 297 -9.89 -6.70 -17.63
CA VAL A 297 -10.09 -5.54 -18.52
C VAL A 297 -9.47 -5.72 -19.91
N LYS A 298 -8.71 -6.80 -20.14
CA LYS A 298 -7.93 -7.06 -21.36
C LYS A 298 -8.76 -6.93 -22.64
N SER A 299 -10.01 -7.42 -22.62
CA SER A 299 -10.89 -7.35 -23.79
C SER A 299 -11.26 -5.92 -24.23
N GLN A 300 -11.03 -4.92 -23.37
CA GLN A 300 -11.30 -3.50 -23.62
C GLN A 300 -10.03 -2.72 -24.04
N LEU A 301 -8.87 -3.37 -23.98
CA LEU A 301 -7.55 -2.77 -24.25
C LEU A 301 -6.91 -3.46 -25.46
N PRO A 302 -7.41 -3.22 -26.69
CA PRO A 302 -6.85 -3.83 -27.89
C PRO A 302 -5.41 -3.40 -28.14
N GLY A 303 -4.66 -4.28 -28.81
CA GLY A 303 -3.27 -4.04 -29.18
C GLY A 303 -2.30 -4.23 -28.01
N ASP A 304 -1.16 -3.56 -28.11
CA ASP A 304 -0.08 -3.66 -27.14
C ASP A 304 -0.34 -2.74 -25.92
N LEU A 305 -0.37 -3.32 -24.71
CA LEU A 305 -0.63 -2.58 -23.47
C LEU A 305 0.46 -1.55 -23.19
N TRP A 306 1.72 -1.87 -23.49
CA TRP A 306 2.83 -0.93 -23.30
C TRP A 306 2.65 0.34 -24.13
N ASN A 307 2.24 0.23 -25.39
CA ASN A 307 1.94 1.38 -26.24
C ASN A 307 0.84 2.27 -25.64
N ILE A 308 -0.18 1.69 -25.00
CA ILE A 308 -1.22 2.46 -24.29
C ILE A 308 -0.59 3.19 -23.11
N ILE A 309 0.08 2.48 -22.19
CA ILE A 309 0.69 3.05 -20.98
C ILE A 309 1.70 4.14 -21.32
N ASN A 310 2.59 3.88 -22.28
CA ASN A 310 3.61 4.82 -22.75
C ASN A 310 3.00 6.06 -23.44
N THR A 311 1.81 5.95 -24.04
CA THR A 311 1.11 7.11 -24.60
C THR A 311 0.44 7.94 -23.51
N ILE A 312 -0.30 7.29 -22.59
CA ILE A 312 -1.01 7.99 -21.53
C ILE A 312 -0.05 8.59 -20.49
N SER A 313 1.15 8.04 -20.33
CA SER A 313 2.17 8.57 -19.41
C SER A 313 2.68 9.96 -19.77
N CYS A 314 2.55 10.39 -21.04
CA CYS A 314 2.90 11.74 -21.50
C CYS A 314 2.05 12.84 -20.83
N TYR A 315 0.95 12.47 -20.15
CA TYR A 315 -0.03 13.39 -19.63
C TYR A 315 -0.15 13.32 -18.11
N THR A 316 -0.53 14.44 -17.53
CA THR A 316 -0.97 14.59 -16.13
C THR A 316 -2.31 15.34 -16.13
N PRO A 317 -3.19 15.15 -15.14
CA PRO A 317 -4.35 16.03 -15.00
C PRO A 317 -3.88 17.49 -14.89
N MET A 318 -4.56 18.42 -15.56
CA MET A 318 -4.24 19.86 -15.43
C MET A 318 -4.30 20.29 -13.98
N ASN A 319 -3.46 21.24 -13.58
CA ASN A 319 -3.54 21.82 -12.26
C ASN A 319 -4.95 22.44 -12.07
N PRO A 320 -5.71 22.07 -11.04
CA PRO A 320 -7.05 22.57 -10.77
C PRO A 320 -7.08 24.02 -10.32
N LYS A 321 -5.92 24.61 -9.98
CA LYS A 321 -5.80 26.08 -9.93
C LYS A 321 -6.21 26.72 -11.27
N ASP A 322 -6.10 25.97 -12.36
CA ASP A 322 -6.51 26.37 -13.71
C ASP A 322 -7.95 25.91 -14.07
N LYS A 323 -8.71 25.47 -13.05
CA LYS A 323 -10.19 25.29 -13.02
C LYS A 323 -10.83 24.30 -14.00
N ASN A 324 -10.07 23.44 -14.67
CA ASN A 324 -10.66 22.37 -15.48
C ASN A 324 -9.96 21.02 -15.28
N PRO A 325 -10.50 20.10 -14.45
CA PRO A 325 -9.93 18.76 -14.28
C PRO A 325 -10.09 17.86 -15.54
N ALA A 326 -10.84 18.32 -16.55
CA ALA A 326 -11.01 17.61 -17.82
C ALA A 326 -9.98 18.00 -18.90
N THR A 327 -9.09 18.94 -18.60
CA THR A 327 -7.93 19.23 -19.46
C THR A 327 -6.73 18.43 -18.99
N LEU A 328 -5.88 18.04 -19.95
CA LEU A 328 -4.65 17.31 -19.67
C LEU A 328 -3.48 18.23 -19.95
N ASP A 329 -2.59 18.33 -18.97
CA ASP A 329 -1.28 18.92 -19.17
C ASP A 329 -0.29 17.85 -19.60
N LEU A 330 0.76 18.30 -20.25
CA LEU A 330 1.93 17.47 -20.48
C LEU A 330 2.64 17.25 -19.16
N ASP A 331 2.92 15.98 -18.87
CA ASP A 331 3.65 15.63 -17.68
C ASP A 331 5.14 15.91 -17.87
N LYS A 332 5.56 17.12 -17.49
CA LYS A 332 6.93 17.63 -17.64
C LYS A 332 7.99 16.77 -16.96
N LEU A 333 7.61 15.88 -16.03
CA LEU A 333 8.53 14.97 -15.35
C LEU A 333 8.82 13.70 -16.17
N TYR A 334 7.97 13.33 -17.11
CA TYR A 334 8.05 12.06 -17.86
C TYR A 334 7.88 12.25 -19.36
N LEU A 335 8.37 13.37 -19.88
CA LEU A 335 8.44 13.61 -21.32
C LEU A 335 9.64 12.85 -21.90
N ASP A 336 9.47 11.55 -22.12
CA ASP A 336 10.33 10.79 -23.02
C ASP A 336 9.51 9.80 -23.83
N SER A 337 9.33 10.14 -25.11
CA SER A 337 9.29 9.18 -26.21
C SER A 337 9.23 9.94 -27.54
N LYS A 338 9.57 9.28 -28.65
CA LYS A 338 9.23 9.77 -29.99
C LYS A 338 7.70 9.91 -30.23
N LEU A 339 6.88 9.50 -29.27
CA LEU A 339 5.41 9.50 -29.27
C LEU A 339 4.82 10.68 -28.47
N CYS A 340 5.50 11.23 -27.47
CA CYS A 340 5.10 12.47 -26.79
C CYS A 340 5.40 13.68 -27.69
N LYS A 341 4.68 13.81 -28.82
CA LYS A 341 4.72 15.01 -29.66
C LYS A 341 3.78 16.05 -29.07
N VAL A 342 4.37 17.10 -28.51
CA VAL A 342 3.65 18.32 -28.12
C VAL A 342 3.36 19.07 -29.40
N GLU A 343 2.10 19.08 -29.83
CA GLU A 343 1.64 19.99 -30.87
C GLU A 343 1.23 21.27 -30.13
N ASP A 344 2.01 22.35 -30.30
CA ASP A 344 1.65 23.63 -29.71
C ASP A 344 0.35 24.18 -30.33
N GLN A 345 -0.14 25.30 -29.80
CA GLN A 345 -1.34 25.99 -30.29
C GLN A 345 -1.27 26.40 -31.78
N ASN A 346 -0.09 26.28 -32.40
CA ASN A 346 0.17 26.58 -33.81
C ASN A 346 0.45 25.31 -34.65
N GLY A 347 0.24 24.10 -34.11
CA GLY A 347 0.48 22.85 -34.85
C GLY A 347 1.94 22.37 -34.85
N LYS A 348 2.85 23.02 -34.11
CA LYS A 348 4.27 22.66 -34.13
C LYS A 348 4.55 21.51 -33.15
N LYS A 349 5.08 20.41 -33.69
CA LYS A 349 5.45 19.21 -32.92
C LYS A 349 6.85 19.36 -32.32
N THR A 350 6.94 19.43 -31.00
CA THR A 350 8.21 19.54 -30.26
C THR A 350 8.49 18.26 -29.48
N PHE A 351 9.69 17.71 -29.63
CA PHE A 351 10.21 16.63 -28.80
C PHE A 351 10.80 17.26 -27.53
N VAL A 352 10.51 16.69 -26.37
CA VAL A 352 11.10 17.12 -25.11
C VAL A 352 11.98 15.98 -24.58
N PRO A 353 13.25 16.22 -24.20
CA PRO A 353 14.13 15.18 -23.66
C PRO A 353 13.85 14.88 -22.17
N GLY A 354 13.95 13.62 -21.77
CA GLY A 354 13.83 13.11 -20.40
C GLY A 354 14.17 11.61 -20.36
N THR A 355 14.17 10.97 -19.19
CA THR A 355 14.37 9.52 -19.04
C THR A 355 13.11 8.73 -19.41
N THR A 356 13.28 7.64 -20.16
CA THR A 356 12.20 6.80 -20.70
C THR A 356 11.54 6.03 -19.57
N LEU A 357 10.23 6.24 -19.34
CA LEU A 357 9.44 5.48 -18.36
C LEU A 357 9.74 3.98 -18.44
N GLY A 358 9.88 3.47 -19.67
CA GLY A 358 10.15 2.05 -19.94
C GLY A 358 11.51 1.56 -19.46
N ASN A 359 12.51 2.45 -19.32
CA ASN A 359 13.86 2.09 -18.86
C ASN A 359 14.01 2.18 -17.33
N ALA A 360 13.03 2.74 -16.62
CA ALA A 360 13.01 2.69 -15.17
C ALA A 360 12.95 1.23 -14.71
N LYS A 361 13.62 0.92 -13.61
CA LYS A 361 13.81 -0.46 -13.14
C LYS A 361 13.37 -0.66 -11.70
N PHE A 362 13.00 -1.90 -11.41
CA PHE A 362 12.89 -2.48 -10.09
C PHE A 362 13.61 -3.83 -10.14
N GLY A 363 14.63 -4.00 -9.28
CA GLY A 363 15.58 -5.11 -9.44
C GLY A 363 16.21 -5.12 -10.84
N SER A 364 16.20 -6.27 -11.51
CA SER A 364 16.68 -6.45 -12.89
C SER A 364 15.64 -6.13 -13.96
N THR A 365 14.37 -5.97 -13.58
CA THR A 365 13.21 -5.82 -14.47
C THR A 365 12.98 -4.35 -14.82
N THR A 366 12.68 -4.06 -16.09
CA THR A 366 12.24 -2.72 -16.49
C THR A 366 10.71 -2.57 -16.40
N ILE A 367 10.22 -1.34 -16.26
CA ILE A 367 8.78 -1.05 -16.31
C ILE A 367 8.16 -1.53 -17.63
N LYS A 368 8.89 -1.44 -18.74
CA LYS A 368 8.43 -1.95 -20.04
C LYS A 368 8.27 -3.47 -20.00
N ASP A 369 9.30 -4.19 -19.54
CA ASP A 369 9.28 -5.65 -19.46
C ASP A 369 8.13 -6.12 -18.56
N TRP A 370 7.90 -5.45 -17.44
CA TRP A 370 6.77 -5.74 -16.56
C TRP A 370 5.43 -5.64 -17.30
N ILE A 371 5.14 -4.51 -17.94
CA ILE A 371 3.85 -4.26 -18.60
C ILE A 371 3.64 -5.18 -19.80
N GLU A 372 4.70 -5.45 -20.59
CA GLU A 372 4.64 -6.35 -21.75
C GLU A 372 4.43 -7.82 -21.36
N ASN A 373 4.77 -8.22 -20.12
CA ASN A 373 4.59 -9.58 -19.64
C ASN A 373 3.31 -9.81 -18.82
N LEU A 374 2.51 -8.78 -18.54
CA LEU A 374 1.29 -8.90 -17.74
C LEU A 374 0.26 -9.90 -18.30
N ASP A 375 0.36 -10.31 -19.56
CA ASP A 375 -0.50 -11.36 -20.13
C ASP A 375 -0.10 -12.78 -19.74
N LYS A 376 1.10 -12.96 -19.18
CA LYS A 376 1.68 -14.25 -18.77
C LYS A 376 1.99 -14.28 -17.29
N GLU A 377 2.58 -13.20 -16.77
CA GLU A 377 3.13 -13.16 -15.42
C GLU A 377 3.24 -11.72 -14.90
N ASP A 378 3.05 -11.54 -13.59
CA ASP A 378 3.27 -10.27 -12.92
C ASP A 378 4.69 -10.18 -12.32
N LEU A 379 5.62 -9.64 -13.10
CA LEU A 379 7.02 -9.46 -12.69
C LEU A 379 7.19 -8.55 -11.47
N LEU A 380 6.27 -7.60 -11.24
CA LEU A 380 6.33 -6.71 -10.07
C LEU A 380 5.99 -7.47 -8.79
N THR A 381 4.98 -8.33 -8.85
CA THR A 381 4.63 -9.24 -7.75
C THR A 381 5.79 -10.17 -7.42
N ASN A 382 6.47 -10.74 -8.44
CA ASN A 382 7.62 -11.60 -8.21
C ASN A 382 8.80 -10.87 -7.56
N PHE A 383 9.05 -9.62 -7.95
CA PHE A 383 10.04 -8.78 -7.28
C PHE A 383 9.65 -8.48 -5.83
N ASP A 384 8.38 -8.11 -5.57
CA ASP A 384 7.97 -7.77 -4.21
C ASP A 384 8.00 -8.99 -3.28
N LYS A 385 7.71 -10.20 -3.77
CA LYS A 385 7.81 -11.47 -3.02
C LYS A 385 9.19 -11.70 -2.41
N THR A 386 10.28 -11.23 -3.03
CA THR A 386 11.63 -11.40 -2.48
C THR A 386 11.97 -10.38 -1.39
N ILE A 387 11.09 -9.42 -1.11
CA ILE A 387 11.30 -8.33 -0.14
C ILE A 387 10.25 -8.37 0.97
N ASP A 388 8.97 -8.33 0.60
CA ASP A 388 7.84 -8.16 1.53
C ASP A 388 6.64 -9.05 1.15
N GLY A 389 6.39 -9.24 -0.15
CA GLY A 389 5.32 -10.09 -0.68
C GLY A 389 3.92 -9.52 -0.49
N SER A 390 3.80 -8.20 -0.45
CA SER A 390 2.53 -7.50 -0.25
C SER A 390 1.80 -7.20 -1.56
N VAL A 391 2.50 -6.64 -2.55
CA VAL A 391 1.91 -6.30 -3.85
C VAL A 391 1.70 -7.58 -4.65
N GLY A 392 0.44 -7.90 -4.93
CA GLY A 392 0.04 -9.15 -5.57
C GLY A 392 0.35 -10.41 -4.76
N GLY A 393 0.60 -10.27 -3.45
CA GLY A 393 0.97 -11.36 -2.54
C GLY A 393 -0.04 -12.50 -2.45
N LEU A 394 -1.31 -12.25 -2.80
CA LEU A 394 -2.36 -13.26 -2.83
C LEU A 394 -2.48 -13.96 -4.20
N GLY A 395 -1.64 -13.60 -5.18
CA GLY A 395 -1.70 -14.11 -6.53
C GLY A 395 -3.07 -13.83 -7.18
N SER A 396 -3.65 -14.84 -7.82
CA SER A 396 -4.94 -14.73 -8.52
C SER A 396 -6.16 -14.83 -7.62
N LYS A 397 -5.97 -14.84 -6.28
CA LYS A 397 -7.08 -14.95 -5.33
C LYS A 397 -7.98 -13.71 -5.42
N MET A 398 -9.29 -13.96 -5.35
CA MET A 398 -10.37 -12.97 -5.37
C MET A 398 -11.44 -13.35 -4.34
N GLU A 399 -12.33 -12.40 -4.03
CA GLU A 399 -13.57 -12.69 -3.30
C GLU A 399 -14.77 -12.13 -4.04
N LYS A 400 -15.97 -12.45 -3.58
CA LYS A 400 -17.22 -12.01 -4.22
C LYS A 400 -17.63 -10.62 -3.77
N VAL A 401 -18.34 -9.92 -4.66
CA VAL A 401 -19.08 -8.73 -4.26
C VAL A 401 -20.19 -9.09 -3.28
N LEU A 402 -20.35 -8.33 -2.19
CA LEU A 402 -21.37 -8.56 -1.18
C LEU A 402 -22.76 -8.75 -1.80
N GLY A 403 -23.36 -9.91 -1.49
CA GLY A 403 -24.70 -10.28 -1.99
C GLY A 403 -24.76 -10.67 -3.47
N ALA A 404 -23.61 -10.89 -4.14
CA ALA A 404 -23.54 -11.34 -5.53
C ALA A 404 -22.53 -12.49 -5.70
N SER A 405 -22.52 -13.11 -6.88
CA SER A 405 -21.57 -14.18 -7.26
C SER A 405 -20.40 -13.68 -8.10
N ARG A 406 -20.28 -12.37 -8.30
CA ARG A 406 -19.22 -11.76 -9.11
C ARG A 406 -17.94 -11.70 -8.28
N ASP A 407 -16.87 -12.27 -8.79
CA ASP A 407 -15.54 -12.17 -8.19
C ASP A 407 -14.93 -10.78 -8.45
N VAL A 408 -14.18 -10.29 -7.48
CA VAL A 408 -13.48 -9.01 -7.51
C VAL A 408 -12.13 -9.11 -6.79
N PRO A 409 -11.13 -8.32 -7.22
CA PRO A 409 -9.80 -8.31 -6.62
C PRO A 409 -9.81 -7.76 -5.19
N LEU A 410 -8.80 -8.16 -4.42
CA LEU A 410 -8.51 -7.63 -3.08
C LEU A 410 -7.50 -6.47 -3.17
N PHE A 411 -7.77 -5.44 -2.39
CA PHE A 411 -6.89 -4.31 -2.19
C PHE A 411 -6.64 -4.08 -0.72
N GLU A 412 -5.43 -3.67 -0.41
CA GLU A 412 -5.09 -3.04 0.85
C GLU A 412 -5.06 -1.53 0.63
N PHE A 413 -5.86 -0.83 1.44
CA PHE A 413 -5.98 0.60 1.48
C PHE A 413 -5.05 1.11 2.57
N ARG A 414 -3.94 1.69 2.13
CA ARG A 414 -2.90 2.22 3.00
C ARG A 414 -3.10 3.72 3.19
N ASP A 415 -2.28 4.29 4.07
CA ASP A 415 -2.19 5.75 4.21
C ASP A 415 -3.45 6.42 4.75
N LEU A 416 -4.23 5.64 5.52
CA LEU A 416 -5.43 6.11 6.18
C LEU A 416 -5.04 6.95 7.40
N ASN A 417 -5.93 7.83 7.83
CA ASN A 417 -5.61 8.73 8.94
C ASN A 417 -5.30 7.99 10.23
N TRP A 418 -4.32 8.52 10.95
CA TRP A 418 -3.88 8.02 12.22
C TRP A 418 -5.00 8.14 13.25
N GLN A 419 -5.33 7.03 13.89
CA GLN A 419 -6.39 6.94 14.88
C GLN A 419 -5.78 6.91 16.27
N ALA A 420 -6.21 7.80 17.16
CA ALA A 420 -5.95 7.59 18.57
C ALA A 420 -6.65 6.30 19.01
N THR A 421 -6.09 5.59 19.99
CA THR A 421 -6.64 4.29 20.42
C THR A 421 -8.17 4.33 20.66
N PRO A 422 -8.75 5.34 21.35
CA PRO A 422 -10.20 5.38 21.59
C PRO A 422 -11.06 5.54 20.33
N ASP A 423 -10.49 6.07 19.25
CA ASP A 423 -11.21 6.40 18.01
C ASP A 423 -11.20 5.24 17.00
N MET A 424 -10.33 4.25 17.19
CA MET A 424 -10.14 3.10 16.28
C MET A 424 -11.46 2.41 15.92
N ALA A 425 -12.32 2.14 16.90
CA ALA A 425 -13.56 1.40 16.66
C ALA A 425 -14.58 2.19 15.80
N ASN A 426 -14.67 3.51 16.01
CA ASN A 426 -15.55 4.36 15.19
C ASN A 426 -15.03 4.44 13.76
N PHE A 427 -13.71 4.61 13.59
CA PHE A 427 -13.07 4.57 12.28
C PHE A 427 -13.39 3.27 11.52
N VAL A 428 -13.25 2.11 12.18
CA VAL A 428 -13.54 0.81 11.56
C VAL A 428 -15.00 0.66 11.17
N LYS A 429 -15.92 1.14 12.01
CA LYS A 429 -17.35 1.16 11.70
C LYS A 429 -17.64 1.96 10.42
N ASP A 430 -17.05 3.14 10.30
CA ASP A 430 -17.25 4.02 9.15
C ASP A 430 -16.62 3.43 7.88
N ALA A 431 -15.44 2.80 8.01
CA ALA A 431 -14.79 2.07 6.93
C ALA A 431 -15.63 0.87 6.43
N ASP A 432 -16.12 0.03 7.34
CA ASP A 432 -16.99 -1.12 7.03
C ASP A 432 -18.27 -0.67 6.32
N ALA A 433 -18.90 0.40 6.81
CA ALA A 433 -20.08 0.99 6.18
C ALA A 433 -19.78 1.53 4.77
N LYS A 434 -18.64 2.20 4.58
CA LYS A 434 -18.26 2.76 3.29
C LYS A 434 -17.98 1.68 2.24
N LEU A 435 -17.23 0.64 2.62
CA LEU A 435 -16.96 -0.49 1.75
C LEU A 435 -18.26 -1.22 1.40
N LYS A 436 -19.15 -1.46 2.39
CA LYS A 436 -20.48 -2.04 2.14
C LYS A 436 -21.30 -1.23 1.14
N GLU A 437 -21.32 0.11 1.25
CA GLU A 437 -21.99 1.01 0.30
C GLU A 437 -21.44 0.82 -1.13
N LEU A 438 -20.11 0.76 -1.28
CA LEU A 438 -19.48 0.56 -2.58
C LEU A 438 -19.83 -0.80 -3.19
N HIS A 439 -19.85 -1.88 -2.39
CA HIS A 439 -20.28 -3.19 -2.86
C HIS A 439 -21.75 -3.20 -3.32
N GLN A 440 -22.64 -2.54 -2.57
CA GLN A 440 -24.05 -2.44 -2.94
C GLN A 440 -24.25 -1.64 -4.22
N LYS A 441 -23.50 -0.55 -4.39
CA LYS A 441 -23.58 0.31 -5.57
C LYS A 441 -23.02 -0.35 -6.84
N TYR A 442 -21.93 -1.12 -6.70
CA TYR A 442 -21.20 -1.75 -7.80
C TYR A 442 -21.39 -3.27 -7.82
N GLN A 443 -22.59 -3.72 -7.46
CA GLN A 443 -22.94 -5.14 -7.40
C GLN A 443 -22.86 -5.83 -8.77
N GLN A 444 -23.19 -5.10 -9.84
CA GLN A 444 -23.18 -5.60 -11.21
C GLN A 444 -21.95 -5.10 -11.95
N ALA A 445 -21.38 -5.95 -12.81
CA ALA A 445 -20.29 -5.55 -13.69
C ALA A 445 -20.75 -4.44 -14.65
N PRO A 446 -19.84 -3.51 -15.04
CA PRO A 446 -20.13 -2.53 -16.07
C PRO A 446 -20.61 -3.24 -17.34
N SER A 447 -21.79 -2.87 -17.85
CA SER A 447 -22.23 -3.34 -19.16
C SER A 447 -21.32 -2.72 -20.22
N LYS A 448 -20.81 -3.55 -21.15
CA LYS A 448 -20.23 -3.03 -22.38
C LYS A 448 -21.33 -2.20 -23.05
N GLY A 449 -21.11 -0.89 -23.17
CA GLY A 449 -22.05 -0.03 -23.91
C GLY A 449 -22.23 -0.63 -25.31
N ASN A 450 -23.47 -0.94 -25.67
CA ASN A 450 -23.81 -1.42 -27.02
C ASN A 450 -23.47 -0.39 -28.09
#